data_AF-T1BID2-F1
#
_entry.id   AF-T1BID2-F1
#
_cell.length_a   1.000
_cell.length_b   1.000
_cell.length_c   1.000
_cell.angle_alpha   90.00
_cell.angle_beta   90.00
_cell.angle_gamma   90.00
#
_symmetry.space_group_name_H-M   'P 1'
#
loop_
_entity.id
_entity.type
_entity.pdbx_description
1 polymer ?
#
loop_
_entity_poly.entity_id
_entity_poly.type
_entity_poly.pdbx_seq_one_letter_code
_entity_poly.pdbx_strand_id
1 'polypeptide(L)'
;GTTSRLGGIGLDEIAKDIETRHRFAYQDNYETLSSLELAEGGEYQWRRNGEYHLFNPFTIFKLQYSTKSGNYKVFKEYTKAIDDQSSQLATLRGLMRLRTDGEVRPAVPIEEVEPVTASILPRPFKVQSIISPNPGEQPACHTLFQKVHRPRLAPEPPTDVSRLCIPARE
;
A
#
# COMPACT_ATOMS: atom_id res chain seq x y z
N GLY A 1 -1.26 -26.83 20.32
CA GLY A 1 -0.82 -26.78 18.91
C GLY A 1 -0.89 -25.34 18.42
N THR A 2 -0.15 -25.02 17.37
CA THR A 2 -0.14 -23.68 16.75
C THR A 2 -1.34 -23.51 15.83
N THR A 3 -2.02 -22.37 15.87
CA THR A 3 -3.19 -22.13 15.02
C THR A 3 -2.76 -21.73 13.61
N SER A 4 -3.19 -22.47 12.59
CA SER A 4 -3.17 -22.03 11.18
C SER A 4 -4.60 -21.94 10.67
N ARG A 5 -5.10 -20.72 10.41
CA ARG A 5 -6.48 -20.48 9.94
C ARG A 5 -6.65 -20.64 8.44
N LEU A 6 -5.55 -20.50 7.71
CA LEU A 6 -5.48 -20.72 6.27
C LEU A 6 -4.63 -21.97 6.04
N GLY A 7 -5.02 -22.76 5.05
CA GLY A 7 -4.15 -23.79 4.53
C GLY A 7 -2.87 -23.17 3.96
N GLY A 8 -1.81 -23.97 3.87
CA GLY A 8 -0.53 -23.57 3.30
C GLY A 8 0.07 -24.69 2.47
N ILE A 9 1.36 -24.56 2.20
CA ILE A 9 2.15 -25.57 1.50
C ILE A 9 2.37 -26.82 2.37
N GLY A 10 2.57 -27.96 1.72
CA GLY A 10 2.91 -29.24 2.36
C GLY A 10 4.41 -29.45 2.47
N LEU A 11 4.79 -30.66 2.91
CA LEU A 11 6.20 -31.04 3.06
C LEU A 11 6.92 -31.19 1.72
N ASP A 12 6.22 -31.63 0.67
CA ASP A 12 6.81 -31.85 -0.64
C ASP A 12 7.23 -30.53 -1.31
N GLU A 13 6.40 -29.48 -1.20
CA GLU A 13 6.76 -28.15 -1.68
C GLU A 13 7.92 -27.54 -0.90
N ILE A 14 7.94 -27.73 0.43
CA ILE A 14 9.07 -27.29 1.28
C ILE A 14 10.35 -28.00 0.87
N ALA A 15 10.30 -29.32 0.68
CA ALA A 15 11.46 -30.10 0.26
C ALA A 15 12.00 -29.61 -1.09
N LYS A 16 11.12 -29.32 -2.04
CA LYS A 16 11.49 -28.80 -3.36
C LYS A 16 12.14 -27.40 -3.31
N ASP A 17 11.63 -26.49 -2.48
CA ASP A 17 12.24 -25.16 -2.30
C ASP A 17 13.64 -25.27 -1.69
N ILE A 18 13.80 -26.12 -0.67
CA ILE A 18 15.10 -26.40 -0.06
C ILE A 18 16.06 -27.02 -1.08
N GLU A 19 15.63 -28.01 -1.85
CA GLU A 19 16.44 -28.66 -2.87
C GLU A 19 16.94 -27.66 -3.92
N THR A 20 16.07 -26.75 -4.37
CA THR A 20 16.41 -25.72 -5.37
C THR A 20 17.50 -24.80 -4.85
N ARG A 21 17.36 -24.30 -3.61
CA ARG A 21 18.37 -23.43 -2.97
C ARG A 21 19.68 -24.18 -2.70
N HIS A 22 19.59 -25.43 -2.27
CA HIS A 22 20.76 -26.28 -2.04
C HIS A 22 21.53 -26.51 -3.34
N ARG A 23 20.86 -26.88 -4.43
CA ARG A 23 21.48 -27.10 -5.74
C ARG A 23 22.14 -25.83 -6.27
N PHE A 24 21.52 -24.66 -6.04
CA PHE A 24 22.11 -23.39 -6.44
C PHE A 24 23.42 -23.09 -5.70
N ALA A 25 23.50 -23.41 -4.40
CA ALA A 25 24.69 -23.18 -3.58
C ALA A 25 25.81 -24.21 -3.81
N TYR A 26 25.46 -25.47 -4.09
CA TYR A 26 26.40 -26.59 -4.25
C TYR A 26 26.47 -27.06 -5.71
N GLN A 27 27.01 -26.23 -6.61
CA GLN A 27 27.29 -26.63 -8.00
C GLN A 27 28.73 -27.10 -8.15
N ASP A 28 29.00 -27.96 -9.13
CA ASP A 28 30.31 -28.61 -9.32
C ASP A 28 31.46 -27.63 -9.65
N ASN A 29 31.14 -26.40 -10.07
CA ASN A 29 32.12 -25.36 -10.44
C ASN A 29 32.48 -24.43 -9.25
N TYR A 30 32.85 -25.02 -8.12
CA TYR A 30 33.13 -24.32 -6.86
C TYR A 30 34.14 -23.16 -6.98
N GLU A 31 35.19 -23.31 -7.79
CA GLU A 31 36.24 -22.28 -7.97
C GLU A 31 35.71 -20.98 -8.61
N THR A 32 34.67 -21.07 -9.44
CA THR A 32 34.02 -19.89 -10.06
C THR A 32 32.98 -19.26 -9.13
N LEU A 33 32.40 -20.05 -8.21
CA LEU A 33 31.36 -19.62 -7.28
C LEU A 33 31.90 -18.96 -6.02
N SER A 34 33.13 -19.27 -5.56
CA SER A 34 33.74 -18.63 -4.39
C SER A 34 33.98 -17.13 -4.55
N SER A 35 33.96 -16.63 -5.79
CA SER A 35 34.11 -15.21 -6.13
C SER A 35 32.78 -14.53 -6.50
N LEU A 36 31.66 -15.26 -6.51
CA LEU A 36 30.35 -14.70 -6.79
C LEU A 36 29.75 -14.07 -5.52
N GLU A 37 29.30 -12.83 -5.64
CA GLU A 37 28.60 -12.14 -4.56
C GLU A 37 27.21 -12.77 -4.32
N LEU A 38 26.72 -12.64 -3.09
CA LEU A 38 25.34 -13.01 -2.77
C LEU A 38 24.37 -12.23 -3.66
N ALA A 39 23.25 -12.85 -4.03
CA ALA A 39 22.20 -12.16 -4.77
C ALA A 39 21.75 -10.90 -3.98
N GLU A 40 21.59 -9.79 -4.70
CA GLU A 40 21.28 -8.47 -4.13
C GLU A 40 20.00 -8.42 -3.28
N GLY A 41 19.12 -9.42 -3.44
CA GLY A 41 17.87 -9.56 -2.72
C GLY A 41 16.93 -8.37 -2.95
N GLY A 42 15.96 -8.21 -2.06
CA GLY A 42 15.05 -7.08 -2.09
C GLY A 42 13.95 -7.11 -1.05
N GLU A 43 13.94 -8.03 -0.08
CA GLU A 43 12.81 -8.23 0.83
C GLU A 43 12.44 -6.98 1.63
N TYR A 44 13.44 -6.24 2.12
CA TYR A 44 13.22 -5.07 2.97
C TYR A 44 13.05 -3.76 2.21
N GLN A 45 13.63 -3.65 1.02
CA GLN A 45 13.62 -2.42 0.25
C GLN A 45 13.55 -2.73 -1.23
N TRP A 46 12.78 -1.91 -1.96
CA TRP A 46 12.69 -2.05 -3.39
C TRP A 46 14.07 -1.93 -4.04
N ARG A 47 14.36 -2.87 -4.95
CA ARG A 47 15.50 -2.83 -5.86
C ARG A 47 15.00 -3.10 -7.28
N ARG A 48 15.77 -2.66 -8.29
CA ARG A 48 15.39 -2.87 -9.70
C ARG A 48 15.34 -4.34 -10.09
N ASN A 49 16.28 -5.14 -9.57
CA ASN A 49 16.40 -6.58 -9.84
C ASN A 49 16.09 -7.43 -8.60
N GLY A 50 15.39 -6.87 -7.61
CA GLY A 50 15.08 -7.55 -6.36
C GLY A 50 13.68 -8.14 -6.33
N GLU A 51 13.26 -8.51 -5.13
CA GLU A 51 11.88 -8.91 -4.84
C GLU A 51 10.88 -7.84 -5.27
N TYR A 52 9.65 -8.30 -5.50
CA TYR A 52 8.58 -7.42 -5.93
C TYR A 52 8.01 -6.62 -4.74
N HIS A 53 7.72 -5.31 -4.94
CA HIS A 53 7.11 -4.45 -3.92
C HIS A 53 5.84 -3.77 -4.40
N LEU A 54 4.84 -3.69 -3.50
CA LEU A 54 3.57 -2.99 -3.75
C LEU A 54 3.80 -1.49 -4.03
N PHE A 55 4.76 -0.89 -3.33
CA PHE A 55 5.19 0.48 -3.59
C PHE A 55 6.53 0.47 -4.31
N ASN A 56 6.51 0.91 -5.56
CA ASN A 56 7.69 1.05 -6.40
C ASN A 56 7.76 2.50 -6.93
N PRO A 57 8.93 2.95 -7.43
CA PRO A 57 9.10 4.34 -7.88
C PRO A 57 8.07 4.77 -8.93
N PHE A 58 7.63 3.84 -9.77
CA PHE A 58 6.66 4.12 -10.82
C PHE A 58 5.24 4.33 -10.28
N THR A 59 4.78 3.48 -9.35
CA THR A 59 3.46 3.64 -8.72
C THR A 59 3.40 4.89 -7.84
N ILE A 60 4.49 5.19 -7.11
CA ILE A 60 4.61 6.42 -6.31
C ILE A 60 4.57 7.65 -7.22
N PHE A 61 5.35 7.66 -8.31
CA PHE A 61 5.36 8.77 -9.26
C PHE A 61 3.97 9.04 -9.84
N LYS A 62 3.24 8.00 -10.28
CA LYS A 62 1.89 8.17 -10.81
C LYS A 62 0.92 8.74 -9.77
N LEU A 63 0.98 8.28 -8.53
CA LEU A 63 0.15 8.81 -7.46
C LEU A 63 0.43 10.29 -7.20
N GLN A 64 1.71 10.65 -7.03
CA GLN A 64 2.11 12.04 -6.82
C GLN A 64 1.74 12.94 -8.00
N TYR A 65 1.97 12.48 -9.24
CA TYR A 65 1.64 13.23 -10.44
C TYR A 65 0.13 13.43 -10.59
N SER A 66 -0.68 12.38 -10.36
CA SER A 66 -2.14 12.47 -10.45
C SER A 66 -2.74 13.43 -9.42
N THR A 67 -2.23 13.44 -8.20
CA THR A 67 -2.72 14.32 -7.12
C THR A 67 -2.26 15.76 -7.29
N LYS A 68 -1.03 15.98 -7.79
CA LYS A 68 -0.51 17.33 -8.08
C LYS A 68 -1.17 17.98 -9.31
N SER A 69 -1.46 17.19 -10.34
CA SER A 69 -2.08 17.69 -11.59
C SER A 69 -3.61 17.67 -11.58
N GLY A 70 -4.24 16.99 -10.61
CA GLY A 70 -5.68 16.76 -10.59
C GLY A 70 -6.18 15.83 -11.71
N ASN A 71 -5.29 15.09 -12.36
CA ASN A 71 -5.64 14.25 -13.51
C ASN A 71 -6.15 12.86 -13.08
N TYR A 72 -7.47 12.68 -13.15
CA TYR A 72 -8.12 11.42 -12.80
C TYR A 72 -7.72 10.25 -13.70
N LYS A 73 -7.39 10.48 -14.97
CA LYS A 73 -6.95 9.42 -15.88
C LYS A 73 -5.65 8.79 -15.40
N VAL A 74 -4.69 9.61 -14.97
CA VAL A 74 -3.43 9.13 -14.38
C VAL A 74 -3.70 8.39 -13.07
N PHE A 75 -4.66 8.86 -12.26
CA PHE A 75 -5.06 8.15 -11.05
C PHE A 75 -5.65 6.75 -11.36
N LYS A 76 -6.42 6.62 -12.45
CA LYS A 76 -6.91 5.31 -12.94
C LYS A 76 -5.77 4.41 -13.42
N GLU A 77 -4.72 4.96 -14.01
CA GLU A 77 -3.53 4.19 -14.37
C GLU A 77 -2.72 3.74 -13.14
N TYR A 78 -2.67 4.56 -12.09
CA TYR A 78 -2.08 4.19 -10.80
C TYR A 78 -2.87 3.04 -10.14
N THR A 79 -4.18 3.20 -10.01
CA THR A 79 -5.04 2.19 -9.36
C THR A 79 -5.00 0.86 -10.11
N LYS A 80 -5.09 0.88 -11.45
CA LYS A 80 -4.93 -0.33 -12.26
C LYS A 80 -3.59 -1.01 -12.01
N ALA A 81 -2.50 -0.23 -11.99
CA ALA A 81 -1.18 -0.79 -11.70
C ALA A 81 -1.15 -1.46 -10.32
N ILE A 82 -1.71 -0.85 -9.27
CA ILE A 82 -1.75 -1.46 -7.93
C ILE A 82 -2.65 -2.70 -7.88
N ASP A 83 -3.81 -2.68 -8.53
CA ASP A 83 -4.75 -3.80 -8.55
C ASP A 83 -4.15 -5.03 -9.25
N ASP A 84 -3.54 -4.82 -10.42
CA ASP A 84 -2.85 -5.89 -11.17
C ASP A 84 -1.67 -6.45 -10.35
N GLN A 85 -0.94 -5.60 -9.62
CA GLN A 85 0.22 -5.99 -8.80
C GLN A 85 -0.17 -6.77 -7.54
N SER A 86 -1.30 -6.40 -6.92
CA SER A 86 -1.85 -7.11 -5.76
C SER A 86 -2.14 -8.58 -6.06
N SER A 87 -2.49 -8.90 -7.31
CA SER A 87 -2.66 -10.29 -7.78
C SER A 87 -1.34 -11.07 -7.88
N GLN A 88 -0.24 -10.40 -8.26
CA GLN A 88 1.09 -11.02 -8.38
C GLN A 88 1.78 -11.19 -7.02
N LEU A 89 1.52 -10.28 -6.09
CA LEU A 89 2.06 -10.27 -4.72
C LEU A 89 1.26 -11.09 -3.71
N ALA A 90 0.19 -11.76 -4.16
CA ALA A 90 -0.66 -12.66 -3.37
C ALA A 90 -1.11 -12.08 -2.01
N THR A 91 -1.48 -10.79 -1.96
CA THR A 91 -2.20 -10.31 -0.78
C THR A 91 -3.51 -11.09 -0.66
N LEU A 92 -3.98 -11.39 0.56
CA LEU A 92 -5.23 -12.15 0.73
C LEU A 92 -6.42 -11.51 0.00
N ARG A 93 -6.41 -10.17 -0.10
CA ARG A 93 -7.40 -9.42 -0.88
C ARG A 93 -7.24 -9.63 -2.38
N GLY A 94 -6.01 -9.69 -2.89
CA GLY A 94 -5.73 -9.95 -4.31
C GLY A 94 -6.19 -11.34 -4.78
N LEU A 95 -6.33 -12.30 -3.86
CA LEU A 95 -6.90 -13.63 -4.16
C LEU A 95 -8.43 -13.62 -4.27
N MET A 96 -9.10 -12.49 -4.00
CA MET A 96 -10.55 -12.35 -4.05
C MET A 96 -10.96 -11.47 -5.22
N ARG A 97 -12.05 -11.84 -5.91
CA ARG A 97 -12.71 -10.98 -6.89
C ARG A 97 -14.08 -10.55 -6.39
N LEU A 98 -14.48 -9.32 -6.73
CA LEU A 98 -15.86 -8.91 -6.57
C LEU A 98 -16.71 -9.58 -7.65
N ARG A 99 -17.88 -10.09 -7.27
CA ARG A 99 -18.88 -10.57 -8.22
C ARG A 99 -19.65 -9.34 -8.72
N THR A 100 -19.48 -9.01 -9.99
CA THR A 100 -20.00 -7.76 -10.60
C THR A 100 -21.27 -8.03 -11.42
N ASP A 101 -21.70 -6.99 -12.15
CA ASP A 101 -23.01 -6.93 -12.81
C ASP A 101 -23.27 -8.12 -13.75
N GLY A 102 -24.48 -8.66 -13.65
CA GLY A 102 -24.90 -9.88 -14.34
C GLY A 102 -24.76 -11.16 -13.52
N GLU A 103 -23.92 -11.19 -12.48
CA GLU A 103 -23.79 -12.37 -11.59
C GLU A 103 -24.65 -12.29 -10.32
N VAL A 104 -24.92 -11.07 -9.80
CA VAL A 104 -25.61 -10.87 -8.51
C VAL A 104 -26.69 -9.78 -8.55
N ARG A 105 -26.43 -8.64 -9.22
CA ARG A 105 -27.36 -7.51 -9.37
C ARG A 105 -27.06 -6.76 -10.69
N PRO A 106 -28.03 -6.07 -11.31
CA PRO A 106 -27.79 -5.16 -12.42
C PRO A 106 -27.01 -3.90 -12.00
N ALA A 107 -26.22 -3.36 -12.94
CA ALA A 107 -25.47 -2.11 -12.78
C ALA A 107 -26.41 -0.96 -12.42
N VAL A 108 -25.96 -0.08 -11.53
CA VAL A 108 -26.69 1.13 -11.13
C VAL A 108 -25.96 2.36 -11.71
N PRO A 109 -26.69 3.36 -12.25
CA PRO A 109 -26.11 4.63 -12.71
C PRO A 109 -25.28 5.33 -11.63
N ILE A 110 -24.21 6.02 -12.02
CA ILE A 110 -23.29 6.66 -11.06
C ILE A 110 -23.97 7.80 -10.28
N GLU A 111 -25.01 8.40 -10.85
CA GLU A 111 -25.80 9.48 -10.27
C GLU A 111 -26.67 9.01 -9.09
N GLU A 112 -27.02 7.71 -9.06
CA GLU A 112 -27.76 7.09 -7.95
C GLU A 112 -26.83 6.64 -6.81
N VAL A 113 -25.52 6.61 -7.06
CA VAL A 113 -24.52 6.30 -6.04
C VAL A 113 -24.39 7.48 -5.09
N GLU A 114 -24.18 7.18 -3.80
CA GLU A 114 -24.05 8.21 -2.78
C GLU A 114 -22.96 9.25 -3.14
N PRO A 115 -23.25 10.56 -3.03
CA PRO A 115 -22.30 11.59 -3.40
C PRO A 115 -21.08 11.60 -2.48
N VAL A 116 -19.94 11.94 -3.08
CA VAL A 116 -18.63 11.92 -2.42
C VAL A 116 -18.63 12.76 -1.14
N THR A 117 -19.15 13.99 -1.20
CA THR A 117 -19.11 14.97 -0.11
C THR A 117 -20.04 14.62 1.06
N ALA A 118 -21.18 13.98 0.79
CA ALA A 118 -22.21 13.77 1.82
C ALA A 118 -22.14 12.40 2.51
N SER A 119 -21.62 11.34 1.86
CA SER A 119 -21.59 9.98 2.44
C SER A 119 -20.21 9.32 2.39
N ILE A 120 -19.54 9.32 1.24
CA ILE A 120 -18.29 8.57 1.07
C ILE A 120 -17.16 9.21 1.89
N LEU A 121 -16.98 10.52 1.78
CA LEU A 121 -15.99 11.24 2.55
C LEU A 121 -16.25 11.12 4.07
N PRO A 122 -17.45 11.40 4.63
CA PRO A 122 -17.65 11.30 6.08
C PRO A 122 -17.48 9.89 6.70
N ARG A 123 -17.40 8.80 5.92
CA ARG A 123 -16.93 7.49 6.42
C ARG A 123 -15.47 7.59 6.92
N PRO A 124 -15.06 6.83 7.96
CA PRO A 124 -13.80 7.08 8.66
C PRO A 124 -12.57 6.64 7.85
N PHE A 125 -12.19 7.43 6.84
CA PHE A 125 -10.83 7.46 6.32
C PHE A 125 -9.96 8.12 7.39
N LYS A 126 -9.39 7.29 8.25
CA LYS A 126 -8.44 7.71 9.28
C LYS A 126 -7.05 7.73 8.66
N VAL A 127 -6.43 8.89 8.60
CA VAL A 127 -4.99 8.97 8.39
C VAL A 127 -4.34 8.64 9.73
N GLN A 128 -3.49 7.62 9.75
CA GLN A 128 -2.76 7.23 10.95
C GLN A 128 -1.88 8.40 11.40
N SER A 129 -1.78 8.62 12.71
CA SER A 129 -0.90 9.65 13.25
C SER A 129 0.56 9.27 12.98
N ILE A 130 1.23 10.01 12.10
CA ILE A 130 2.67 9.90 11.89
C ILE A 130 3.34 11.00 12.73
N ILE A 131 4.23 10.60 13.63
CA ILE A 131 5.14 11.52 14.31
C ILE A 131 6.26 11.79 13.32
N SER A 132 6.19 12.92 12.60
CA SER A 132 7.28 13.33 11.72
C SER A 132 8.28 14.18 12.52
N PRO A 133 9.59 13.87 12.47
CA PRO A 133 10.62 14.75 13.03
C PRO A 133 10.76 16.06 12.25
N ASN A 134 10.17 16.15 11.03
CA ASN A 134 10.20 17.34 10.21
C ASN A 134 9.00 18.26 10.53
N PRO A 135 9.24 19.50 11.02
CA PRO A 135 8.17 20.39 11.45
C PRO A 135 7.26 20.88 10.30
N GLY A 136 7.68 20.76 9.03
CA GLY A 136 6.91 21.17 7.85
C GLY A 136 5.89 20.15 7.31
N GLU A 137 6.03 18.86 7.64
CA GLU A 137 5.17 17.79 7.08
C GLU A 137 3.85 17.63 7.83
N GLN A 138 3.90 17.80 9.16
CA GLN A 138 2.71 17.74 10.02
C GLN A 138 1.65 18.82 9.72
N PRO A 139 1.99 20.11 9.51
CA PRO A 139 0.98 21.14 9.24
C PRO A 139 0.29 20.97 7.88
N ALA A 140 0.96 20.40 6.87
CA ALA A 140 0.33 20.14 5.57
C ALA A 140 -0.82 19.13 5.68
N CYS A 141 -0.61 18.04 6.43
CA CYS A 141 -1.64 17.05 6.70
C CYS A 141 -2.80 17.65 7.52
N HIS A 142 -2.49 18.52 8.49
CA HIS A 142 -3.49 19.18 9.32
C HIS A 142 -4.38 20.16 8.53
N THR A 143 -3.78 21.03 7.71
CA THR A 143 -4.49 22.03 6.92
C THR A 143 -5.36 21.40 5.84
N LEU A 144 -4.88 20.36 5.16
CA LEU A 144 -5.68 19.62 4.18
C LEU A 144 -6.94 19.04 4.84
N PHE A 145 -6.79 18.53 6.06
CA PHE A 145 -7.87 17.88 6.78
C PHE A 145 -8.90 18.86 7.37
N GLN A 146 -8.47 20.04 7.82
CA GLN A 146 -9.38 21.12 8.21
C GLN A 146 -10.22 21.61 7.01
N LYS A 147 -9.59 21.77 5.83
CA LYS A 147 -10.29 22.13 4.58
C LYS A 147 -11.35 21.09 4.16
N VAL A 148 -11.19 19.83 4.56
CA VAL A 148 -12.13 18.74 4.27
C VAL A 148 -13.11 18.49 5.43
N HIS A 149 -13.14 19.35 6.45
CA HIS A 149 -14.05 19.33 7.62
C HIS A 149 -14.06 18.01 8.39
N ARG A 150 -12.92 17.62 9.00
CA ARG A 150 -12.82 16.32 9.69
C ARG A 150 -12.10 16.37 11.05
N PRO A 151 -12.28 15.36 11.93
CA PRO A 151 -11.56 15.19 13.21
C PRO A 151 -10.39 14.17 13.16
N ARG A 152 -9.18 14.61 13.54
CA ARG A 152 -7.94 13.80 13.49
C ARG A 152 -7.97 12.83 14.68
N LEU A 153 -7.50 11.59 14.51
CA LEU A 153 -7.16 10.76 15.68
C LEU A 153 -5.95 11.42 16.35
N ALA A 154 -6.17 12.05 17.51
CA ALA A 154 -5.11 12.72 18.24
C ALA A 154 -4.06 11.68 18.67
N PRO A 155 -2.75 11.92 18.46
CA PRO A 155 -1.74 11.17 19.16
C PRO A 155 -1.81 11.49 20.66
N GLU A 156 -1.65 10.48 21.52
CA GLU A 156 -1.42 10.64 22.96
C GLU A 156 -0.20 11.59 23.22
N PRO A 157 -0.19 12.38 24.32
CA PRO A 157 0.34 13.75 24.35
C PRO A 157 1.89 13.87 24.36
N PRO A 158 2.47 15.08 24.08
CA PRO A 158 1.80 16.39 24.07
C PRO A 158 1.59 16.96 22.66
N THR A 159 0.34 17.33 22.41
CA THR A 159 0.00 18.27 21.34
C THR A 159 0.48 19.66 21.76
N ASP A 160 1.30 20.29 20.93
CA ASP A 160 1.71 21.68 21.07
C ASP A 160 0.48 22.61 21.17
N VAL A 161 0.30 23.22 22.34
CA VAL A 161 -0.84 24.07 22.71
C VAL A 161 -0.95 25.33 21.85
N SER A 162 0.11 25.75 21.17
CA SER A 162 0.09 26.91 20.25
C SER A 162 -0.85 26.72 19.06
N ARG A 163 -1.22 25.46 18.76
CA ARG A 163 -2.12 25.11 17.64
C ARG A 163 -3.61 25.07 18.03
N LEU A 164 -3.95 25.27 19.30
CA LEU A 164 -5.34 25.32 19.78
C LEU A 164 -6.00 26.70 19.62
N CYS A 165 -5.25 27.74 19.25
CA CYS A 165 -5.79 29.08 19.09
C CYS A 165 -6.59 29.22 17.79
N ILE A 166 -7.91 29.13 17.89
CA ILE A 166 -8.83 29.69 16.91
C ILE A 166 -8.63 31.22 16.96
N PRO A 167 -8.32 31.91 15.85
CA PRO A 167 -8.19 33.36 15.88
C PRO A 167 -9.52 33.97 16.31
N ALA A 168 -9.47 34.84 17.32
CA ALA A 168 -10.61 35.63 17.74
C ALA A 168 -11.14 36.42 16.53
N ARG A 169 -12.44 36.29 16.27
CA ARG A 169 -13.13 37.16 15.32
C ARG A 169 -13.14 38.58 15.90
N GLU A 170 -12.50 39.52 15.23
CA GLU A 170 -12.86 40.95 15.26
C GLU A 170 -13.88 41.24 14.17
#